data_AF-A0A258TQA3-F1
#
_entry.id   AF-A0A258TQA3-F1
#
_cell.length_a   1.000
_cell.length_b   1.000
_cell.length_c   1.000
_cell.angle_alpha   90.00
_cell.angle_beta   90.00
_cell.angle_gamma   90.00
#
_symmetry.space_group_name_H-M   'P 1'
#
loop_
_entity.id
_entity.type
_entity.pdbx_description
1 polymer ?
#
loop_
_entity_poly.entity_id
_entity_poly.type
_entity_poly.pdbx_seq_one_letter_code
_entity_poly.pdbx_strand_id
1 'polypeptide(L)'
;MLAVIDTNVLVSASINREGTFGQLVAKIRLLELTPVVCAAILDEYADVLRRPRFNFPQDWVDDLLTDMAALALHVRPANIATANLPDPSDAPFIATALAAGCPIVTGNARHFPAECGVEILSPAQCLARLIG
;
A
#
# COMPACT_ATOMS: atom_id res chain seq x y z
N MET A 1 -11.89 4.51 6.08
CA MET A 1 -11.45 3.09 6.22
C MET A 1 -9.93 3.05 6.35
N LEU A 2 -9.36 2.20 7.21
CA LEU A 2 -7.90 2.00 7.28
C LEU A 2 -7.49 0.85 6.36
N ALA A 3 -6.34 0.97 5.68
CA ALA A 3 -5.72 -0.16 4.99
C ALA A 3 -4.22 0.07 4.75
N VAL A 4 -3.45 -1.02 4.73
CA VAL A 4 -2.08 -1.00 4.19
C VAL A 4 -2.17 -1.09 2.67
N ILE A 5 -1.51 -0.17 1.97
CA ILE A 5 -1.52 -0.14 0.50
C ILE A 5 -0.24 -0.79 -0.02
N ASP A 6 -0.35 -1.81 -0.85
CA ASP A 6 0.82 -2.38 -1.54
C ASP A 6 1.37 -1.36 -2.54
N THR A 7 2.69 -1.31 -2.68
CA THR A 7 3.40 -0.45 -3.64
C THR A 7 2.93 -0.66 -5.07
N ASN A 8 2.51 -1.88 -5.45
CA ASN A 8 1.99 -2.13 -6.78
C ASN A 8 0.73 -1.31 -7.09
N VAL A 9 -0.11 -1.01 -6.08
CA VAL A 9 -1.32 -0.21 -6.24
C VAL A 9 -0.94 1.24 -6.56
N LEU A 10 0.06 1.77 -5.86
CA LEU A 10 0.57 3.11 -6.12
C LEU A 10 1.18 3.20 -7.51
N VAL A 11 2.07 2.28 -7.88
CA VAL A 11 2.65 2.24 -9.24
C VAL A 11 1.57 2.16 -10.31
N SER A 12 0.58 1.27 -10.16
CA SER A 12 -0.51 1.14 -11.12
C SER A 12 -1.37 2.40 -11.22
N ALA A 13 -1.64 3.08 -10.10
CA ALA A 13 -2.35 4.37 -10.09
C ALA A 13 -1.54 5.48 -10.78
N SER A 14 -0.21 5.44 -10.66
CA SER A 14 0.71 6.39 -11.31
C SER A 14 0.78 6.19 -12.82
N ILE A 15 0.73 4.94 -13.31
CA ILE A 15 0.76 4.62 -14.75
C ILE A 15 -0.61 4.85 -15.39
N ASN A 16 -1.68 4.39 -14.74
CA ASN A 16 -3.04 4.54 -15.23
C ASN A 16 -3.94 5.14 -14.15
N ARG A 17 -4.16 6.45 -14.27
CA ARG A 17 -5.00 7.24 -13.37
C ARG A 17 -6.49 7.02 -13.62
N GLU A 18 -6.85 6.50 -14.79
CA GLU A 18 -8.23 6.20 -15.16
C GLU A 18 -8.53 4.73 -14.84
N GLY A 19 -9.26 4.50 -13.75
CA GLY A 19 -9.67 3.16 -13.32
C GLY A 19 -9.64 2.97 -11.81
N THR A 20 -9.72 1.72 -11.38
CA THR A 20 -9.83 1.35 -9.96
C THR A 20 -8.68 1.87 -9.10
N PHE A 21 -7.44 1.81 -9.60
CA PHE A 21 -6.24 2.25 -8.87
C PHE A 21 -6.23 3.77 -8.64
N GLY A 22 -6.49 4.55 -9.69
CA GLY A 22 -6.59 6.01 -9.56
C GLY A 22 -7.75 6.45 -8.65
N GLN A 23 -8.88 5.73 -8.69
CA GLN A 23 -10.00 5.99 -7.77
C GLN A 23 -9.62 5.73 -6.31
N LEU A 24 -8.86 4.68 -5.99
CA LEU A 24 -8.38 4.46 -4.62
C LEU A 24 -7.48 5.60 -4.13
N VAL A 25 -6.57 6.11 -4.97
CA VAL A 25 -5.74 7.27 -4.62
C VAL A 25 -6.60 8.52 -4.41
N ALA A 26 -7.64 8.72 -5.22
CA ALA A 26 -8.60 9.79 -4.99
C ALA A 26 -9.34 9.64 -3.65
N LYS A 27 -9.75 8.43 -3.27
CA LYS A 27 -10.35 8.13 -1.96
C LYS A 27 -9.41 8.44 -0.80
N ILE A 28 -8.10 8.31 -1.00
CA ILE A 28 -7.08 8.73 0.00
C ILE A 28 -7.06 10.24 0.14
N ARG A 29 -7.03 10.99 -0.98
CA ARG A 29 -7.06 12.46 -0.97
C ARG A 29 -8.35 13.02 -0.37
N LEU A 30 -9.47 12.30 -0.51
CA LEU A 30 -10.75 12.65 0.11
C LEU A 30 -10.89 12.19 1.58
N LEU A 31 -9.85 11.59 2.16
CA LEU A 31 -9.84 11.04 3.53
C LEU A 31 -10.85 9.91 3.77
N GLU A 32 -11.39 9.31 2.72
CA GLU A 32 -12.31 8.16 2.81
C GLU A 32 -11.53 6.84 3.00
N LEU A 33 -10.30 6.78 2.49
CA LEU A 33 -9.32 5.71 2.70
C LEU A 33 -8.07 6.30 3.36
N THR A 34 -7.70 5.80 4.53
CA THR A 34 -6.49 6.24 5.24
C THR A 34 -5.43 5.14 5.12
N PRO A 35 -4.32 5.39 4.41
CA PRO A 35 -3.21 4.44 4.34
C PRO A 35 -2.62 4.22 5.73
N VAL A 36 -2.23 2.99 6.05
CA VAL A 36 -1.43 2.68 7.24
C VAL A 36 -0.03 2.34 6.78
N VAL A 37 0.97 3.01 7.35
CA VAL A 37 2.38 2.89 6.94
C VAL A 37 3.30 2.73 8.14
N CYS A 38 4.44 2.10 7.90
CA CYS A 38 5.62 2.19 8.76
C CYS A 38 6.82 2.69 7.92
N ALA A 39 7.94 2.99 8.57
CA ALA A 39 9.13 3.53 7.89
C ALA A 39 9.57 2.67 6.68
N ALA A 40 9.63 1.35 6.86
CA ALA A 40 10.04 0.43 5.80
C ALA A 40 9.09 0.43 4.57
N ILE A 41 7.79 0.68 4.76
CA ILE A 41 6.84 0.79 3.64
C ILE A 41 7.08 2.10 2.86
N LEU A 42 7.36 3.20 3.56
CA LEU A 42 7.69 4.47 2.91
C LEU A 42 9.00 4.38 2.13
N ASP A 43 10.00 3.68 2.67
CA ASP A 43 11.26 3.41 1.98
C ASP A 43 11.02 2.57 0.71
N GLU A 44 10.22 1.50 0.81
CA GLU A 44 9.84 0.68 -0.36
C GLU A 44 9.10 1.49 -1.43
N TYR A 45 8.18 2.38 -1.03
CA TYR A 45 7.50 3.27 -1.98
C TYR A 45 8.51 4.15 -2.73
N ALA A 46 9.44 4.76 -2.00
CA ALA A 46 10.47 5.61 -2.57
C ALA A 46 11.38 4.85 -3.54
N ASP A 47 11.86 3.67 -3.12
CA ASP A 47 12.74 2.83 -3.91
C ASP A 47 12.07 2.32 -5.18
N VAL A 48 10.80 1.93 -5.11
CA VAL A 48 10.05 1.41 -6.27
C VAL A 48 9.69 2.53 -7.24
N LEU A 49 9.12 3.64 -6.76
CA LEU A 49 8.66 4.73 -7.63
C LEU A 49 9.82 5.43 -8.36
N ARG A 50 11.02 5.43 -7.79
CA ARG A 50 12.22 5.99 -8.43
C ARG A 50 12.90 5.05 -9.43
N ARG A 51 12.41 3.81 -9.64
CA ARG A 51 13.04 2.88 -10.59
C ARG A 51 12.97 3.44 -12.02
N PRO A 52 14.10 3.51 -12.75
CA PRO A 52 14.16 4.10 -14.10
C PRO A 52 13.14 3.52 -15.09
N ARG A 53 12.76 2.24 -14.93
CA ARG A 53 11.78 1.56 -15.79
C ARG A 53 10.40 2.21 -15.82
N PHE A 54 10.04 2.98 -14.79
CA PHE A 54 8.75 3.68 -14.74
C PHE A 54 8.82 5.09 -15.33
N ASN A 55 10.03 5.67 -15.42
CA ASN A 55 10.27 6.98 -16.03
C ASN A 55 9.39 8.11 -15.47
N PHE A 56 9.07 8.07 -14.16
CA PHE A 56 8.34 9.13 -13.48
C PHE A 56 9.25 10.34 -13.21
N PRO A 57 8.74 11.58 -13.34
CA PRO A 57 9.45 12.78 -12.90
C PRO A 57 9.75 12.72 -11.39
N GLN A 58 10.99 13.07 -11.00
CA GLN A 58 11.43 12.90 -9.61
C GLN A 58 10.72 13.86 -8.64
N ASP A 59 10.50 15.10 -9.07
CA ASP A 59 9.70 16.10 -8.36
C ASP A 59 8.28 15.58 -8.08
N TRP A 60 7.65 14.98 -9.09
CA TRP A 60 6.34 14.38 -8.93
C TRP A 60 6.33 13.18 -7.96
N VAL A 61 7.37 12.35 -7.98
CA VAL A 61 7.51 11.23 -7.03
C VAL A 61 7.65 11.76 -5.60
N ASP A 62 8.48 12.79 -5.39
CA ASP A 62 8.70 13.39 -4.08
C ASP A 62 7.40 14.02 -3.51
N ASP A 63 6.62 14.71 -4.35
CA ASP A 63 5.31 15.25 -3.99
C ASP A 63 4.32 14.13 -3.61
N LEU A 64 4.26 13.06 -4.41
CA LEU A 64 3.40 11.92 -4.12
C LEU A 64 3.76 11.26 -2.78
N LEU A 65 5.04 11.02 -2.53
CA LEU A 65 5.52 10.41 -1.28
C LEU A 65 5.22 11.31 -0.08
N THR A 66 5.40 12.62 -0.23
CA THR A 66 5.10 13.62 0.81
C THR A 66 3.61 13.59 1.16
N ASP A 67 2.74 13.65 0.16
CA ASP A 67 1.29 13.58 0.37
C ASP A 67 0.87 12.25 1.01
N MET A 68 1.41 11.13 0.51
CA MET A 68 1.08 9.80 1.02
C MET A 68 1.50 9.66 2.49
N ALA A 69 2.69 10.15 2.85
CA ALA A 69 3.15 10.17 4.24
C ALA A 69 2.29 11.10 5.10
N ALA A 70 1.87 12.25 4.60
CA ALA A 70 1.06 13.21 5.35
C ALA A 70 -0.38 12.72 5.61
N LEU A 71 -0.95 11.94 4.70
CA LEU A 71 -2.32 11.41 4.78
C LEU A 71 -2.40 10.05 5.49
N ALA A 72 -1.27 9.44 5.80
CA ALA A 72 -1.21 8.11 6.39
C ALA A 72 -1.28 8.11 7.92
N LEU A 73 -1.81 7.01 8.47
CA LEU A 73 -1.61 6.62 9.85
C LEU A 73 -0.25 5.94 9.99
N HIS A 74 0.64 6.52 10.78
CA HIS A 74 1.98 5.98 11.04
C HIS A 74 1.95 5.02 12.23
N VAL A 75 2.45 3.81 12.02
CA VAL A 75 2.59 2.80 13.07
C VAL A 75 4.03 2.27 13.15
N ARG A 76 4.38 1.72 14.31
CA ARG A 76 5.65 1.03 14.55
C ARG A 76 5.36 -0.44 14.84
N PRO A 77 5.28 -1.30 13.81
CA PRO A 77 4.94 -2.69 14.01
C PRO A 77 6.11 -3.44 14.66
N ALA A 78 5.80 -4.53 15.35
CA ALA A 78 6.83 -5.48 15.80
C ALA A 78 7.37 -6.27 14.59
N ASN A 79 8.62 -6.72 14.68
CA ASN A 79 9.17 -7.62 13.68
C ASN A 79 8.44 -8.96 13.71
N ILE A 80 8.13 -9.50 12.53
CA ILE A 80 7.52 -10.83 12.37
C ILE A 80 8.53 -11.82 11.78
N ALA A 81 8.29 -13.11 11.98
CA ALA A 81 9.10 -14.15 11.38
C ALA A 81 8.91 -14.16 9.85
N THR A 82 10.03 -14.17 9.12
CA THR A 82 10.03 -14.15 7.63
C THR A 82 10.19 -15.54 7.02
N ALA A 83 10.56 -16.56 7.80
CA ALA A 83 10.94 -17.89 7.30
C ALA A 83 9.84 -18.61 6.51
N ASN A 84 8.57 -18.27 6.74
CA ASN A 84 7.41 -18.87 6.07
C ASN A 84 6.75 -17.93 5.05
N LEU A 85 7.33 -16.76 4.78
CA LEU A 85 6.81 -15.83 3.79
C LEU A 85 7.32 -16.22 2.39
N PRO A 86 6.48 -16.16 1.35
CA PRO A 86 6.93 -16.34 -0.03
C PRO A 86 8.02 -15.34 -0.42
N ASP A 87 7.89 -14.09 0.03
CA ASP A 87 8.88 -13.04 -0.12
C ASP A 87 9.12 -12.36 1.25
N PRO A 88 10.35 -12.40 1.81
CA PRO A 88 10.67 -11.71 3.05
C PRO A 88 10.42 -10.20 3.02
N SER A 89 10.42 -9.56 1.85
CA SER A 89 10.15 -8.13 1.69
C SER A 89 8.68 -7.76 1.92
N ASP A 90 7.77 -8.73 1.93
CA ASP A 90 6.35 -8.50 2.28
C ASP A 90 6.12 -8.37 3.80
N ALA A 91 7.11 -8.73 4.62
CA ALA A 91 6.98 -8.75 6.08
C ALA A 91 6.57 -7.39 6.70
N PRO A 92 7.12 -6.23 6.27
CA PRO A 92 6.69 -4.94 6.78
C PRO A 92 5.21 -4.64 6.51
N PHE A 93 4.67 -5.05 5.36
CA PHE A 93 3.26 -4.86 5.02
C PHE A 93 2.36 -5.68 5.93
N ILE A 94 2.69 -6.95 6.13
CA ILE A 94 1.95 -7.87 7.02
C ILE A 94 2.01 -7.36 8.46
N ALA A 95 3.20 -7.04 8.96
CA ALA A 95 3.38 -6.58 10.33
C ALA A 95 2.62 -5.26 10.60
N THR A 96 2.62 -4.34 9.64
CA THR A 96 1.87 -3.07 9.70
C THR A 96 0.37 -3.32 9.74
N ALA A 97 -0.13 -4.22 8.88
CA ALA A 97 -1.55 -4.55 8.81
C ALA A 97 -2.06 -5.23 10.10
N LEU A 98 -1.27 -6.17 10.64
CA LEU A 98 -1.55 -6.82 11.93
C LEU A 98 -1.58 -5.81 13.08
N ALA A 99 -0.60 -4.90 13.13
CA ALA A 99 -0.51 -3.89 14.19
C ALA A 99 -1.70 -2.91 14.19
N ALA A 100 -2.24 -2.59 13.01
CA ALA A 100 -3.38 -1.69 12.85
C ALA A 100 -4.74 -2.40 12.76
N GLY A 101 -4.77 -3.73 12.71
CA GLY A 101 -5.99 -4.50 12.55
C GLY A 101 -6.76 -4.17 11.26
N CYS A 102 -6.05 -3.93 10.16
CA CYS A 102 -6.63 -3.50 8.89
C CYS A 102 -6.22 -4.41 7.71
N PRO A 103 -6.95 -4.40 6.60
CA PRO A 103 -6.60 -5.20 5.43
C PRO A 103 -5.35 -4.66 4.70
N ILE A 104 -4.72 -5.53 3.89
CA ILE A 104 -3.79 -5.13 2.84
C ILE A 104 -4.54 -5.04 1.51
N VAL A 105 -4.34 -3.94 0.79
CA VAL A 105 -4.87 -3.75 -0.56
C VAL A 105 -3.75 -3.99 -1.56
N THR A 106 -3.88 -5.03 -2.40
CA THR A 106 -2.86 -5.40 -3.39
C THR A 106 -3.46 -5.88 -4.71
N GLY A 107 -2.80 -5.57 -5.81
CA GLY A 107 -3.08 -6.19 -7.11
C GLY A 107 -2.54 -7.62 -7.26
N ASN A 108 -1.84 -8.17 -6.25
CA ASN A 108 -1.10 -9.42 -6.36
C ASN A 108 -1.17 -10.26 -5.07
N ALA A 109 -2.34 -10.84 -4.80
CA ALA A 109 -2.63 -11.57 -3.56
C ALA A 109 -1.69 -12.77 -3.26
N ARG A 110 -0.97 -13.31 -4.25
CA ARG A 110 -0.05 -14.45 -4.05
C ARG A 110 1.11 -14.14 -3.09
N HIS A 111 1.40 -12.87 -2.87
CA HIS A 111 2.42 -12.38 -1.93
C HIS A 111 1.97 -12.53 -0.47
N PHE A 112 0.65 -12.57 -0.24
CA PHE A 112 0.06 -12.56 1.09
C PHE A 112 -0.82 -13.80 1.29
N PRO A 113 -0.21 -14.96 1.58
CA PRO A 113 -0.95 -16.19 1.78
C PRO A 113 -1.80 -16.11 3.07
N ALA A 114 -2.89 -16.90 3.14
CA ALA A 114 -3.91 -16.78 4.18
C ALA A 114 -3.35 -17.00 5.61
N GLU A 115 -2.25 -17.74 5.71
CA GLU A 115 -1.51 -18.07 6.92
C GLU A 115 -0.90 -16.83 7.60
N CYS A 116 -0.82 -15.69 6.89
CA CYS A 116 -0.37 -14.42 7.46
C CYS A 116 -1.37 -13.78 8.41
N GLY A 117 -2.63 -14.25 8.44
CA GLY A 117 -3.66 -13.77 9.38
C GLY A 117 -4.17 -12.35 9.09
N VAL A 118 -3.96 -11.85 7.86
CA VAL A 118 -4.38 -10.51 7.41
C VAL A 118 -5.42 -10.65 6.31
N GLU A 119 -6.48 -9.82 6.37
CA GLU A 119 -7.46 -9.73 5.28
C GLU A 119 -6.80 -9.10 4.04
N ILE A 120 -6.91 -9.77 2.89
CA ILE A 120 -6.38 -9.29 1.61
C ILE A 120 -7.53 -8.83 0.73
N LEU A 121 -7.46 -7.58 0.27
CA LEU A 121 -8.40 -6.99 -0.67
C LEU A 121 -7.73 -6.70 -2.00
N SER A 122 -8.37 -7.08 -3.09
CA SER A 122 -8.05 -6.50 -4.39
C SER A 122 -8.46 -5.01 -4.40
N PRO A 123 -7.86 -4.20 -5.31
CA PRO A 123 -8.25 -2.80 -5.46
C PRO A 123 -9.77 -2.62 -5.69
N ALA A 124 -10.38 -3.53 -6.46
CA ALA A 124 -11.81 -3.48 -6.76
C ALA A 124 -12.67 -3.78 -5.52
N GLN A 125 -12.28 -4.76 -4.70
CA GLN A 125 -12.97 -5.06 -3.44
C GLN A 125 -12.85 -3.92 -2.44
N CYS A 126 -11.66 -3.31 -2.32
CA CYS A 126 -11.47 -2.14 -1.47
C CYS A 126 -12.36 -0.98 -1.92
N LEU A 127 -12.38 -0.68 -3.22
CA LEU A 127 -13.21 0.39 -3.76
C LEU A 127 -14.71 0.14 -3.54
N ALA A 128 -15.19 -1.09 -3.77
CA ALA A 128 -16.58 -1.45 -3.50
C ALA A 128 -16.95 -1.23 -2.03
N ARG A 129 -16.04 -1.55 -1.09
CA ARG A 129 -16.24 -1.37 0.35
C ARG A 129 -16.26 0.10 0.79
N LEU A 130 -15.69 1.00 0.00
CA LEU A 130 -15.72 2.45 0.24
C LEU A 130 -16.98 3.14 -0.30
N ILE A 131 -17.71 2.48 -1.22
CA ILE A 131 -18.90 3.05 -1.89
C ILE A 131 -20.21 2.51 -1.31
N GLY A 132 -20.17 1.33 -0.68
CA GLY A 132 -21.31 0.75 0.06
C GLY A 132 -21.44 1.36 1.45
#